data_AF-A0A7C2QGR4-F1
#
_entry.id   AF-A0A7C2QGR4-F1
#
_cell.length_a   1.000
_cell.length_b   1.000
_cell.length_c   1.000
_cell.angle_alpha   90.00
_cell.angle_beta   90.00
_cell.angle_gamma   90.00
#
_symmetry.space_group_name_H-M   'P 1'
#
loop_
_entity.id
_entity.type
_entity.pdbx_description
1 polymer ?
#
loop_
_entity_poly.entity_id
_entity_poly.type
_entity_poly.pdbx_seq_one_letter_code
_entity_poly.pdbx_strand_id
1 'polypeptide(L)'
;MAARDIEQRYSDAFAELGPGAAQEFKYMLDCIDSFLDLLANPEIDFRVKLADYAKIRNNVLEFCQFYAKFLGNMLMERLKHEIYEVLDQAVSWWGEQDVLD
;
A
#
# COMPACT_ATOMS: atom_id res chain seq x y z
N MET A 1 8.09 3.61 7.78
CA MET A 1 9.38 3.87 7.08
C MET A 1 9.26 3.48 5.62
N ALA A 2 8.77 2.27 5.32
CA ALA A 2 8.64 1.79 3.94
C ALA A 2 7.72 2.62 3.02
N ALA A 3 6.57 3.12 3.49
CA ALA A 3 5.68 3.93 2.65
C ALA A 3 6.32 5.27 2.20
N ARG A 4 7.10 5.92 3.07
CA ARG A 4 7.85 7.14 2.73
C ARG A 4 8.96 6.86 1.72
N ASP A 5 9.63 5.71 1.83
CA ASP A 5 10.65 5.31 0.86
C ASP A 5 10.04 5.04 -0.52
N ILE A 6 8.82 4.46 -0.56
CA ILE A 6 8.04 4.30 -1.79
C ILE A 6 7.59 5.67 -2.31
N GLU A 7 7.10 6.56 -1.46
CA GLU A 7 6.71 7.92 -1.87
C GLU A 7 7.86 8.61 -2.59
N GLN A 8 9.05 8.61 -1.97
CA GLN A 8 10.23 9.28 -2.50
C GLN A 8 10.74 8.70 -3.82
N ARG A 9 10.60 7.37 -4.02
CA ARG A 9 11.05 6.72 -5.26
C ARG A 9 10.15 6.99 -6.47
N TYR A 10 8.86 7.20 -6.23
CA TYR A 10 7.85 7.22 -7.30
C TYR A 10 7.17 8.59 -7.47
N SER A 11 7.29 9.51 -6.51
CA SER A 11 6.60 10.82 -6.53
C SER A 11 6.81 11.59 -7.83
N ASP A 12 8.04 11.58 -8.35
CA ASP A 12 8.41 12.36 -9.54
C ASP A 12 7.63 11.87 -10.77
N ALA A 13 7.50 10.55 -10.94
CA ALA A 13 6.75 9.97 -12.05
C ALA A 13 5.26 10.38 -12.03
N PHE A 14 4.65 10.45 -10.84
CA PHE A 14 3.26 10.91 -10.71
C PHE A 14 3.14 12.43 -10.84
N ALA A 15 4.14 13.20 -10.38
CA ALA A 15 4.18 14.65 -10.52
C ALA A 15 4.25 15.09 -12.00
N GLU A 16 4.97 14.35 -12.84
CA GLU A 16 5.05 14.58 -14.29
C GLU A 16 3.70 14.39 -15.00
N LEU A 17 2.83 13.50 -14.51
CA LEU A 17 1.47 13.35 -15.04
C LEU A 17 0.51 14.47 -14.61
N GLY A 18 0.87 15.21 -13.56
CA GLY A 18 0.14 16.37 -13.07
C GLY A 18 -0.33 16.24 -11.61
N PRO A 19 -0.89 17.32 -11.04
CA PRO A 19 -1.19 17.42 -9.62
C PRO A 19 -2.27 16.42 -9.16
N GLY A 20 -3.20 16.04 -10.05
CA GLY A 20 -4.20 15.03 -9.74
C GLY A 20 -3.57 13.66 -9.48
N ALA A 21 -2.68 13.21 -10.37
CA ALA A 21 -2.00 11.93 -10.24
C ALA A 21 -1.09 11.87 -9.00
N ALA A 22 -0.37 12.96 -8.72
CA ALA A 22 0.43 13.09 -7.51
C ALA A 22 -0.43 13.00 -6.23
N GLN A 23 -1.63 13.61 -6.24
CA GLN A 23 -2.54 13.57 -5.10
C GLN A 23 -3.15 12.17 -4.90
N GLU A 24 -3.53 11.48 -5.97
CA GLU A 24 -4.05 10.12 -5.90
C GLU A 24 -2.98 9.12 -5.40
N PHE A 25 -1.74 9.29 -5.85
CA PHE A 25 -0.61 8.48 -5.35
C PHE A 25 -0.40 8.64 -3.85
N LYS A 26 -0.41 9.89 -3.35
CA LYS A 26 -0.31 10.17 -1.92
C LYS A 26 -1.48 9.56 -1.13
N TYR A 27 -2.69 9.71 -1.63
CA TYR A 27 -3.87 9.14 -0.99
C TYR A 27 -3.80 7.60 -0.87
N MET A 28 -3.27 6.92 -1.89
CA MET A 28 -3.03 5.47 -1.82
C MET A 28 -2.03 5.12 -0.71
N LEU A 29 -0.94 5.89 -0.58
CA LEU A 29 0.05 5.68 0.49
C LEU A 29 -0.52 5.97 1.87
N ASP A 30 -1.32 7.03 2.03
CA ASP A 30 -2.01 7.35 3.28
C ASP A 30 -2.96 6.22 3.71
N CYS A 31 -3.64 5.59 2.74
CA CYS A 31 -4.49 4.41 2.99
C CYS A 31 -3.68 3.20 3.47
N ILE A 32 -2.47 3.00 2.92
CA ILE A 32 -1.55 1.94 3.35
C ILE A 32 -1.06 2.22 4.77
N ASP A 33 -0.59 3.44 5.05
CA ASP A 33 -0.14 3.83 6.40
C ASP A 33 -1.25 3.69 7.44
N SER A 34 -2.47 4.14 7.11
CA SER A 34 -3.65 3.97 7.98
C SER A 34 -3.96 2.50 8.28
N PHE A 35 -3.77 1.61 7.29
CA PHE A 35 -3.94 0.17 7.49
C PHE A 35 -2.83 -0.43 8.37
N LEU A 36 -1.58 0.04 8.24
CA LEU A 36 -0.49 -0.39 9.12
C LEU A 36 -0.74 0.03 10.58
N ASP A 37 -1.28 1.23 10.80
CA ASP A 37 -1.69 1.70 12.13
C ASP A 37 -2.85 0.86 12.68
N LEU A 38 -3.82 0.48 11.84
CA LEU A 38 -4.91 -0.43 12.20
C LEU A 38 -4.39 -1.82 12.59
N LEU A 39 -3.43 -2.37 11.83
CA LEU A 39 -2.81 -3.66 12.14
C LEU A 39 -2.15 -3.66 13.52
N ALA A 40 -1.47 -2.55 13.87
CA ALA A 40 -0.81 -2.37 15.15
C ALA A 40 -1.77 -2.17 16.34
N ASN A 41 -3.07 -1.92 16.08
CA ASN A 41 -4.05 -1.72 17.14
C ASN A 41 -4.56 -3.07 17.70
N PRO A 42 -4.30 -3.40 18.98
CA PRO A 42 -4.75 -4.66 19.58
C PRO A 42 -6.27 -4.70 19.86
N GLU A 43 -6.96 -3.56 19.87
CA GLU A 43 -8.41 -3.48 20.15
C GLU A 43 -9.28 -3.85 18.93
N ILE A 44 -8.67 -3.92 17.75
CA ILE A 44 -9.40 -4.19 16.50
C ILE A 44 -9.40 -5.69 16.22
N ASP A 45 -10.61 -6.23 16.01
CA ASP A 45 -10.84 -7.65 15.69
C ASP A 45 -10.11 -8.08 14.41
N PHE A 46 -9.53 -9.29 14.44
CA PHE A 46 -8.75 -9.85 13.32
C PHE A 46 -9.53 -9.89 12.00
N ARG A 47 -10.85 -10.09 12.03
CA ARG A 47 -11.68 -10.16 10.83
C ARG A 47 -11.78 -8.80 10.15
N VAL A 48 -11.78 -7.72 10.93
CA VAL A 48 -11.75 -6.35 10.42
C VAL A 48 -10.41 -6.09 9.75
N LYS A 49 -9.30 -6.46 10.40
CA LYS A 49 -7.95 -6.37 9.82
C LYS A 49 -7.82 -7.15 8.51
N LEU A 50 -8.34 -8.37 8.45
CA LEU A 50 -8.30 -9.21 7.25
C LEU A 50 -9.16 -8.64 6.10
N ALA A 51 -10.35 -8.11 6.41
CA ALA A 51 -11.20 -7.46 5.42
C ALA A 51 -10.54 -6.20 4.84
N ASP A 52 -9.93 -5.37 5.69
CA ASP A 52 -9.21 -4.17 5.24
C ASP A 52 -7.96 -4.52 4.44
N TYR A 53 -7.22 -5.56 4.82
CA TYR A 53 -6.09 -6.06 4.03
C TYR A 53 -6.51 -6.43 2.60
N ALA A 54 -7.59 -7.20 2.44
CA ALA A 54 -8.10 -7.57 1.12
C ALA A 54 -8.53 -6.34 0.30
N LYS A 55 -9.15 -5.36 0.95
CA LYS A 55 -9.55 -4.10 0.32
C LYS A 55 -8.35 -3.28 -0.15
N ILE A 56 -7.33 -3.12 0.71
CA ILE A 56 -6.10 -2.40 0.36
C ILE A 56 -5.38 -3.06 -0.81
N ARG A 57 -5.28 -4.40 -0.84
CA ARG A 57 -4.68 -5.12 -1.97
C ARG A 57 -5.42 -4.86 -3.28
N ASN A 58 -6.75 -4.88 -3.27
CA ASN A 58 -7.54 -4.55 -4.47
C ASN A 58 -7.34 -3.10 -4.90
N ASN A 59 -7.34 -2.14 -3.97
CA ASN A 59 -7.10 -0.74 -4.30
C ASN A 59 -5.73 -0.55 -4.97
N VAL A 60 -4.68 -1.17 -4.45
CA VAL A 60 -3.33 -1.11 -5.02
C VAL A 60 -3.28 -1.76 -6.41
N LEU A 61 -3.97 -2.90 -6.59
CA LEU A 61 -4.07 -3.56 -7.90
C LEU A 61 -4.73 -2.66 -8.94
N GLU A 62 -5.90 -2.11 -8.62
CA GLU A 62 -6.67 -1.22 -9.51
C GLU A 62 -5.88 0.05 -9.84
N PHE A 63 -5.25 0.65 -8.83
CA PHE A 63 -4.40 1.82 -8.99
C PHE A 63 -3.24 1.55 -9.97
N CYS A 64 -2.51 0.46 -9.78
CA CYS A 64 -1.38 0.10 -10.64
C CYS A 64 -1.83 -0.23 -12.07
N GLN A 65 -2.95 -0.93 -12.23
CA GLN A 65 -3.53 -1.22 -13.54
C GLN A 65 -3.97 0.04 -14.29
N PHE A 66 -4.54 1.01 -13.57
CA PHE A 66 -4.95 2.28 -14.14
C PHE A 66 -3.73 3.07 -14.63
N TYR A 67 -2.73 3.27 -13.75
CA TYR A 67 -1.54 4.07 -14.07
C TYR A 67 -0.55 3.38 -15.02
N ALA A 68 -0.66 2.07 -15.24
CA ALA A 68 0.19 1.35 -16.20
C ALA A 68 0.02 1.85 -17.64
N LYS A 69 -1.15 2.43 -17.96
CA LYS A 69 -1.44 3.04 -19.26
C LYS A 69 -0.66 4.34 -19.51
N PHE A 70 -0.20 5.00 -18.44
CA PHE A 70 0.46 6.30 -18.49
C PHE A 70 1.95 6.21 -18.16
N LEU A 71 2.31 5.47 -17.11
CA LEU A 71 3.68 5.34 -16.61
C LEU A 71 4.38 4.07 -17.09
N GLY A 72 3.66 3.20 -17.80
CA GLY A 72 4.16 1.93 -18.30
C GLY A 72 4.05 0.78 -17.30
N ASN A 73 3.87 -0.43 -17.84
CA ASN A 73 3.61 -1.63 -17.06
C ASN A 73 4.78 -2.00 -16.13
N MET A 74 6.03 -1.82 -16.56
CA MET A 74 7.20 -2.18 -15.76
C MET A 74 7.27 -1.36 -14.45
N LEU A 75 7.03 -0.06 -14.51
CA LEU A 75 7.08 0.80 -13.33
C LEU A 75 5.97 0.46 -12.35
N MET A 76 4.75 0.22 -12.85
CA MET A 76 3.59 -0.09 -12.02
C MET A 76 3.64 -1.50 -11.42
N GLU A 77 4.15 -2.49 -12.14
CA GLU A 77 4.37 -3.82 -11.56
C GLU A 77 5.42 -3.78 -10.44
N ARG A 78 6.47 -2.98 -10.60
CA ARG A 78 7.48 -2.77 -9.55
C ARG A 78 6.87 -2.09 -8.33
N LEU A 79 6.11 -1.00 -8.53
CA LEU A 79 5.42 -0.29 -7.44
C LEU A 79 4.49 -1.24 -6.66
N LYS A 80 3.66 -1.99 -7.39
CA LYS A 80 2.75 -2.98 -6.81
C LYS A 80 3.49 -4.02 -5.98
N HIS A 81 4.60 -4.54 -6.49
CA HIS A 81 5.40 -5.52 -5.79
C HIS A 81 6.00 -4.97 -4.49
N GLU A 82 6.58 -3.77 -4.53
CA GLU A 82 7.15 -3.11 -3.35
C GLU A 82 6.06 -2.84 -2.30
N ILE A 83 4.85 -2.42 -2.69
CA ILE A 83 3.73 -2.24 -1.76
C ILE A 83 3.25 -3.56 -1.18
N TYR A 84 3.11 -4.61 -2.00
CA TYR A 84 2.67 -5.93 -1.53
C TYR A 84 3.67 -6.53 -0.54
N GLU A 85 4.97 -6.34 -0.78
CA GLU A 85 6.00 -6.78 0.15
C GLU A 85 5.86 -6.10 1.52
N VAL A 86 5.59 -4.79 1.56
CA VAL A 86 5.33 -4.07 2.82
C VAL A 86 4.10 -4.61 3.54
N LEU A 87 2.99 -4.82 2.81
CA LEU A 87 1.76 -5.33 3.40
C LEU A 87 1.91 -6.75 3.92
N ASP A 88 2.58 -7.62 3.15
CA ASP A 88 2.80 -9.02 3.52
C ASP A 88 3.73 -9.14 4.73
N GLN A 89 4.81 -8.34 4.79
CA GLN A 89 5.68 -8.28 5.97
C GLN A 89 4.92 -7.83 7.23
N ALA A 90 4.05 -6.82 7.11
CA ALA A 90 3.26 -6.32 8.24
C ALA A 90 2.26 -7.37 8.74
N VAL A 91 1.58 -8.08 7.83
CA VAL A 91 0.63 -9.16 8.20
C VAL A 91 1.36 -10.37 8.77
N SER A 92 2.50 -10.77 8.20
CA SER A 92 3.31 -11.87 8.74
C SER A 92 3.82 -11.56 10.15
N TRP A 93 4.36 -10.36 10.37
CA TRP A 93 4.81 -9.93 11.70
C TRP A 93 3.67 -9.96 12.73
N TRP A 94 2.47 -9.52 12.34
CA TRP A 94 1.31 -9.57 13.23
C TRP A 94 0.86 -11.01 13.51
N GLY A 95 0.82 -11.87 12.49
CA GLY A 95 0.47 -13.29 12.66
C GLY A 95 1.42 -14.06 13.58
N GLU A 96 2.69 -13.67 13.67
CA GLU A 96 3.64 -14.20 14.64
C GLU A 96 3.35 -13.73 16.08
N GLN A 97 2.85 -12.50 16.27
CA GLN A 97 2.46 -12.00 17.58
C GLN A 97 1.22 -12.70 18.14
N ASP A 98 0.21 -12.94 17.30
CA ASP A 98 -1.05 -13.61 17.69
C ASP A 98 -0.85 -15.10 18.08
N VAL A 99 0.29 -15.70 17.70
CA VAL A 99 0.68 -17.07 18.10
C VAL A 99 1.44 -17.08 19.44
N LEU A 100 1.98 -15.94 19.87
CA LEU A 100 2.79 -15.81 21.09
C LEU A 100 2.00 -15.28 22.30
N ASP A 101 0.80 -14.74 22.08
CA ASP A 101 -0.19 -14.36 23.11
C ASP A 101 -1.24 -15.47 23.35
#